data_AF-A0A382D0V3-F1
#
_entry.id   AF-A0A382D0V3-F1
#
_cell.length_a   1.000
_cell.length_b   1.000
_cell.length_c   1.000
_cell.angle_alpha   90.00
_cell.angle_beta   90.00
_cell.angle_gamma   90.00
#
_symmetry.space_group_name_H-M   'P 1'
#
loop_
_entity.id
_entity.type
_entity.pdbx_description
1 polymer ?
#
loop_
_entity_poly.entity_id
_entity_poly.type
_entity_poly.pdbx_seq_one_letter_code
_entity_poly.pdbx_strand_id
1 'polypeptide(L)'
;MQFIVLISIAGLCILFTRIFKVRIELTPIIVISSIISFLYLCALIQNLNFGVYFIFLLGIFSILSSPLYLPKSKKDKYANYFTPGFTISMVIVLYFSVLALNFQMLAFDEFAHWGPRAKFVYMNEGFIKESDNLILKSYPLGGALFYYLFYTFSGGYSESITYFSQNLLLMFPLITLLINTNWRTWEKTVISFFLIICVLFVFGVRVGPAGSIYMDKAVGIFFGGAIVFYLNSERKYKDILLLIPVMFCLIQFKLGLMPFVIAVVTLIFIDQSLICIINRNSSNHLNNYFKAISSLLFLLFCVIASKLSWEYYLKTINISLFWFAKINHTFEEIITAFIPDKSSTYHQLVKNNFYDQLFEDEFLLNTEPLNFILQYLPIDFILNASPIQFTINIFLIISLMFFLNKEKLFRKDLISINLILILGYIVYLFGILILYMFNVGHYEGPRLESFPRYLSIYQIGWILVVVNLFIRSLNGVKLRYHNLFSYIFVVLVILGFVSGPIIKWYRDN
;
A
#
# COMPACT_ATOMS: atom_id res chain seq x y z
N MET A 1 -8.58 -23.84 -10.96
CA MET A 1 -9.52 -22.84 -11.49
C MET A 1 -9.05 -21.40 -11.28
N GLN A 2 -8.34 -21.12 -10.17
CA GLN A 2 -7.75 -19.81 -9.83
C GLN A 2 -6.90 -19.20 -10.96
N PHE A 3 -6.16 -20.03 -11.70
CA PHE A 3 -5.34 -19.59 -12.84
C PHE A 3 -6.16 -18.94 -13.95
N ILE A 4 -7.40 -19.36 -14.17
CA ILE A 4 -8.26 -18.80 -15.22
C ILE A 4 -8.71 -17.37 -14.84
N VAL A 5 -8.96 -17.13 -13.55
CA VAL A 5 -9.21 -15.77 -13.02
C VAL A 5 -7.99 -14.88 -13.19
N LEU A 6 -6.78 -15.40 -12.93
CA LEU A 6 -5.55 -14.66 -13.15
C LEU A 6 -5.30 -14.30 -14.62
N ILE A 7 -5.62 -15.21 -15.55
CA ILE A 7 -5.59 -14.91 -16.99
C ILE A 7 -6.54 -13.74 -17.29
N SER A 8 -7.75 -13.74 -16.73
CA SER A 8 -8.68 -12.62 -16.88
C SER A 8 -8.10 -11.30 -16.34
N ILE A 9 -7.52 -11.29 -15.14
CA ILE A 9 -6.87 -10.10 -14.54
C ILE A 9 -5.70 -9.59 -15.40
N ALA A 10 -4.86 -10.50 -15.92
CA ALA A 10 -3.79 -10.14 -16.84
C ALA A 10 -4.36 -9.51 -18.14
N GLY A 11 -5.50 -10.03 -18.62
CA GLY A 11 -6.23 -9.46 -19.74
C GLY A 11 -6.70 -8.03 -19.51
N LEU A 12 -7.21 -7.74 -18.32
CA LEU A 12 -7.57 -6.38 -17.91
C LEU A 12 -6.35 -5.45 -17.85
N CYS A 13 -5.19 -5.95 -17.41
CA CYS A 13 -3.94 -5.16 -17.46
C CYS A 13 -3.60 -4.75 -18.90
N ILE A 14 -3.66 -5.70 -19.84
CA ILE A 14 -3.43 -5.42 -21.27
C ILE A 14 -4.50 -4.46 -21.83
N LEU A 15 -5.76 -4.56 -21.39
CA LEU A 15 -6.82 -3.62 -21.78
C LEU A 15 -6.52 -2.19 -21.30
N PHE A 16 -6.12 -2.04 -20.03
CA PHE A 16 -5.79 -0.73 -19.46
C PHE A 16 -4.56 -0.11 -20.14
N THR A 17 -3.52 -0.90 -20.42
CA THR A 17 -2.38 -0.47 -21.24
C THR A 17 -2.83 0.05 -22.60
N ARG A 18 -3.77 -0.63 -23.27
CA ARG A 18 -4.28 -0.24 -24.59
C ARG A 18 -5.09 1.06 -24.54
N ILE A 19 -6.07 1.15 -23.63
CA ILE A 19 -7.00 2.28 -23.56
C ILE A 19 -6.29 3.54 -23.06
N PHE A 20 -5.55 3.40 -21.96
CA PHE A 20 -4.96 4.55 -21.27
C PHE A 20 -3.54 4.87 -21.73
N LYS A 21 -2.93 4.01 -22.55
CA LYS A 21 -1.56 4.17 -23.09
C LYS A 21 -0.50 4.30 -22.00
N VAL A 22 -0.72 3.67 -20.85
CA VAL A 22 0.23 3.58 -19.75
C VAL A 22 1.07 2.30 -19.86
N ARG A 23 2.29 2.31 -19.32
CA ARG A 23 3.13 1.10 -19.26
C ARG A 23 2.41 -0.04 -18.53
N ILE A 24 2.59 -1.27 -18.98
CA ILE A 24 1.86 -2.41 -18.42
C ILE A 24 2.17 -2.62 -16.94
N GLU A 25 3.38 -2.33 -16.48
CA GLU A 25 3.77 -2.45 -15.07
C GLU A 25 2.98 -1.51 -14.13
N LEU A 26 2.42 -0.42 -14.66
CA LEU A 26 1.61 0.51 -13.89
C LEU A 26 0.14 0.06 -13.75
N THR A 27 -0.31 -0.87 -14.59
CA THR A 27 -1.71 -1.31 -14.62
C THR A 27 -2.17 -2.21 -13.46
N PRO A 28 -1.33 -3.08 -12.86
CA PRO A 28 -1.73 -3.99 -11.78
C PRO A 28 -2.46 -3.34 -10.61
N ILE A 29 -1.92 -2.24 -10.08
CA ILE A 29 -2.55 -1.51 -8.96
C ILE A 29 -3.88 -0.90 -9.39
N ILE A 30 -3.97 -0.34 -10.60
CA ILE A 30 -5.22 0.23 -11.12
C ILE A 30 -6.26 -0.89 -11.30
N VAL A 31 -5.88 -2.02 -11.91
CA VAL A 31 -6.79 -3.13 -12.23
C VAL A 31 -7.38 -3.75 -10.98
N ILE A 32 -6.57 -4.08 -9.97
CA ILE A 32 -7.11 -4.61 -8.70
C ILE A 32 -8.05 -3.60 -8.06
N SER A 33 -7.65 -2.33 -8.02
CA SER A 33 -8.47 -1.28 -7.43
C SER A 33 -9.79 -1.08 -8.18
N SER A 34 -9.77 -1.17 -9.51
CA SER A 34 -10.95 -1.10 -10.37
C SER A 34 -11.86 -2.31 -10.18
N ILE A 35 -11.30 -3.51 -10.04
CA ILE A 35 -12.06 -4.73 -9.70
C ILE A 35 -12.82 -4.52 -8.38
N ILE A 36 -12.11 -4.12 -7.32
CA ILE A 36 -12.73 -3.94 -6.00
C ILE A 36 -13.77 -2.83 -6.02
N SER A 37 -13.45 -1.69 -6.64
CA SER A 37 -14.39 -0.55 -6.75
C SER A 37 -15.64 -0.93 -7.54
N PHE A 38 -15.50 -1.66 -8.65
CA PHE A 38 -16.64 -2.10 -9.46
C PHE A 38 -17.49 -3.13 -8.73
N LEU A 39 -16.87 -4.14 -8.10
CA LEU A 39 -17.58 -5.13 -7.30
C LEU A 39 -18.32 -4.50 -6.12
N TYR A 40 -17.72 -3.47 -5.49
CA TYR A 40 -18.38 -2.68 -4.46
C TYR A 40 -19.65 -1.99 -4.99
N LEU A 41 -19.58 -1.35 -6.16
CA LEU A 41 -20.76 -0.73 -6.79
C LEU A 41 -21.82 -1.76 -7.20
N CYS A 42 -21.42 -2.93 -7.68
CA CYS A 42 -22.34 -4.04 -7.98
C CYS A 42 -23.02 -4.58 -6.71
N ALA A 43 -22.29 -4.69 -5.60
CA ALA A 43 -22.85 -5.13 -4.33
C ALA A 43 -23.81 -4.09 -3.71
N LEU A 44 -23.56 -2.78 -3.91
CA LEU A 44 -24.49 -1.71 -3.51
C LEU A 44 -25.87 -1.87 -4.17
N ILE A 45 -25.92 -2.31 -5.43
CA ILE A 45 -27.16 -2.58 -6.16
C ILE A 45 -27.64 -4.03 -6.01
N GLN A 46 -27.09 -4.78 -5.04
CA GLN A 46 -27.43 -6.18 -4.73
C GLN A 46 -27.24 -7.16 -5.89
N ASN A 47 -26.25 -6.90 -6.76
CA ASN A 47 -25.95 -7.77 -7.90
C ASN A 47 -24.43 -8.01 -8.05
N LEU A 48 -23.81 -8.56 -7.01
CA LEU A 48 -22.37 -8.81 -6.99
C LEU A 48 -21.93 -9.86 -8.03
N ASN A 49 -22.75 -10.90 -8.25
CA ASN A 49 -22.49 -11.96 -9.22
C ASN A 49 -22.35 -11.44 -10.65
N PHE A 50 -23.23 -10.52 -11.08
CA PHE A 50 -23.07 -9.84 -12.36
C PHE A 50 -21.70 -9.18 -12.48
N GLY A 51 -21.28 -8.47 -11.43
CA GLY A 51 -19.99 -7.79 -11.39
C GLY A 51 -18.82 -8.74 -11.63
N VAL A 52 -18.83 -9.90 -10.98
CA VAL A 52 -17.81 -10.94 -11.13
C VAL A 52 -17.76 -11.49 -12.56
N TYR A 53 -18.89 -11.93 -13.10
CA TYR A 53 -18.92 -12.49 -14.45
C TYR A 53 -18.56 -11.43 -15.51
N PHE A 54 -18.98 -10.18 -15.33
CA PHE A 54 -18.61 -9.08 -16.21
C PHE A 54 -17.10 -8.84 -16.22
N ILE A 55 -16.47 -8.71 -15.05
CA ILE A 55 -15.00 -8.57 -14.93
C ILE A 55 -14.30 -9.75 -15.59
N PHE A 56 -14.75 -10.96 -15.27
CA PHE A 56 -14.15 -12.18 -15.77
C PHE A 56 -14.16 -12.23 -17.31
N LEU A 57 -15.34 -12.06 -17.91
CA LEU A 57 -15.53 -12.06 -19.36
C LEU A 57 -14.76 -10.91 -20.02
N LEU A 58 -14.82 -9.70 -19.46
CA LEU A 58 -14.09 -8.54 -20.00
C LEU A 58 -12.58 -8.80 -20.09
N GLY A 59 -11.99 -9.42 -19.07
CA GLY A 59 -10.58 -9.79 -19.09
C GLY A 59 -10.25 -10.86 -20.13
N ILE A 60 -11.08 -11.91 -20.24
CA ILE A 60 -10.89 -12.97 -21.26
C ILE A 60 -11.03 -12.40 -22.68
N PHE A 61 -12.09 -11.62 -22.96
CA PHE A 61 -12.27 -10.94 -24.25
C PHE A 61 -11.12 -9.99 -24.56
N SER A 62 -10.55 -9.32 -23.55
CA SER A 62 -9.39 -8.45 -23.74
C SER A 62 -8.17 -9.22 -24.24
N ILE A 63 -7.90 -10.42 -23.72
CA ILE A 63 -6.81 -11.28 -24.23
C ILE A 63 -7.12 -11.78 -25.62
N LEU A 64 -8.30 -12.33 -25.84
CA LEU A 64 -8.68 -12.93 -27.13
C LEU A 64 -8.71 -11.90 -28.26
N SER A 65 -9.05 -10.66 -27.96
CA SER A 65 -9.02 -9.55 -28.91
C SER A 65 -7.61 -8.97 -29.14
N SER A 66 -6.63 -9.30 -28.28
CA SER A 66 -5.28 -8.73 -28.38
C SER A 66 -4.62 -8.89 -29.77
N PRO A 67 -4.81 -10.00 -30.52
CA PRO A 67 -4.24 -10.14 -31.86
C PRO A 67 -4.75 -9.12 -32.88
N LEU A 68 -6.00 -8.65 -32.72
CA LEU A 68 -6.63 -7.69 -33.64
C LEU A 68 -6.03 -6.28 -33.52
N TYR A 69 -5.50 -5.95 -32.34
CA TYR A 69 -4.89 -4.66 -32.05
C TYR A 69 -3.37 -4.66 -32.17
N LEU A 70 -2.79 -5.77 -32.68
CA LEU A 70 -1.38 -5.84 -33.02
C LEU A 70 -1.11 -5.06 -34.32
N PRO A 71 -0.24 -4.04 -34.31
CA PRO A 71 0.18 -3.40 -35.53
C PRO A 71 0.95 -4.39 -36.42
N LYS A 72 0.80 -4.30 -37.74
CA LYS A 72 1.42 -5.22 -38.72
C LYS A 72 2.97 -5.30 -38.69
N SER A 73 3.68 -4.45 -37.92
CA SER A 73 5.15 -4.48 -37.79
C SER A 73 5.61 -5.34 -36.59
N LYS A 74 6.46 -6.34 -36.86
CA LYS A 74 6.49 -7.63 -36.13
C LYS A 74 7.45 -7.78 -34.94
N LYS A 75 8.37 -6.87 -34.61
CA LYS A 75 9.45 -7.18 -33.62
C LYS A 75 9.50 -6.36 -32.34
N ASP A 76 9.16 -5.07 -32.36
CA ASP A 76 9.41 -4.21 -31.18
C ASP A 76 8.19 -3.94 -30.28
N LYS A 77 7.01 -4.48 -30.61
CA LYS A 77 5.75 -4.05 -29.95
C LYS A 77 5.17 -5.04 -28.93
N TYR A 78 5.45 -6.34 -29.03
CA TYR A 78 5.12 -7.30 -27.96
C TYR A 78 5.88 -6.98 -26.66
N ALA A 79 7.06 -6.36 -26.80
CA ALA A 79 7.86 -5.89 -25.68
C ALA A 79 7.12 -4.90 -24.78
N ASN A 80 6.06 -4.23 -25.26
CA ASN A 80 5.27 -3.28 -24.44
C ASN A 80 4.23 -3.97 -23.54
N TYR A 81 3.85 -5.22 -23.85
CA TYR A 81 2.89 -6.00 -23.05
C TYR A 81 3.59 -7.12 -22.27
N PHE A 82 4.63 -7.71 -22.85
CA PHE A 82 5.45 -8.74 -22.20
C PHE A 82 6.80 -8.14 -21.85
N THR A 83 6.80 -7.21 -20.89
CA THR A 83 8.04 -6.72 -20.28
C THR A 83 8.51 -7.74 -19.24
N PRO A 84 9.82 -7.79 -18.92
CA PRO A 84 10.27 -8.60 -17.79
C PRO A 84 9.66 -8.10 -16.47
N GLY A 85 9.51 -6.78 -16.31
CA GLY A 85 8.86 -6.14 -15.16
C GLY A 85 7.47 -6.70 -14.86
N PHE A 86 6.65 -6.93 -15.88
CA PHE A 86 5.34 -7.54 -15.72
C PHE A 86 5.40 -9.07 -15.69
N THR A 87 6.08 -9.69 -16.66
CA THR A 87 6.03 -11.15 -16.89
C THR A 87 6.71 -11.93 -15.77
N ILE A 88 7.94 -11.56 -15.39
CA ILE A 88 8.70 -12.26 -14.35
C ILE A 88 8.03 -12.06 -12.99
N SER A 89 7.61 -10.82 -12.70
CA SER A 89 6.92 -10.52 -11.45
C SER A 89 5.60 -11.27 -11.33
N MET A 90 4.85 -11.44 -12.43
CA MET A 90 3.66 -12.29 -12.44
C MET A 90 3.96 -13.74 -12.06
N VAL A 91 5.07 -14.31 -12.54
CA VAL A 91 5.50 -15.65 -12.16
C VAL A 91 5.86 -15.72 -10.67
N ILE A 92 6.59 -14.73 -10.15
CA ILE A 92 6.95 -14.69 -8.72
C ILE A 92 5.71 -14.51 -7.84
N VAL A 93 4.82 -13.58 -8.19
CA VAL A 93 3.53 -13.37 -7.51
C VAL A 93 2.73 -14.67 -7.48
N LEU A 94 2.64 -15.35 -8.62
CA LEU A 94 1.93 -16.62 -8.74
C LEU A 94 2.55 -17.71 -7.87
N TYR A 95 3.89 -17.81 -7.85
CA TYR A 95 4.61 -18.76 -7.01
C TYR A 95 4.25 -18.58 -5.53
N PHE A 96 4.36 -17.36 -5.00
CA PHE A 96 4.00 -17.09 -3.60
C PHE A 96 2.51 -17.29 -3.34
N SER A 97 1.63 -16.95 -4.28
CA SER A 97 0.19 -17.16 -4.10
C SER A 97 -0.18 -18.64 -4.07
N VAL A 98 0.46 -19.47 -4.89
CA VAL A 98 0.26 -20.93 -4.86
C VAL A 98 0.72 -21.52 -3.52
N LEU A 99 1.85 -21.05 -2.97
CA LEU A 99 2.29 -21.48 -1.64
C LEU A 99 1.27 -21.12 -0.54
N ALA A 100 0.57 -20.00 -0.70
CA ALA A 100 -0.46 -19.56 0.25
C ALA A 100 -1.71 -20.48 0.28
N LEU A 101 -1.91 -21.35 -0.72
CA LEU A 101 -3.01 -22.32 -0.74
C LEU A 101 -2.90 -23.37 0.38
N ASN A 102 -1.71 -23.59 0.92
CA ASN A 102 -1.49 -24.58 1.98
C ASN A 102 -1.69 -23.99 3.39
N PHE A 103 -2.12 -22.73 3.49
CA PHE A 103 -2.22 -22.03 4.77
C PHE A 103 -3.66 -21.94 5.27
N GLN A 104 -3.81 -21.90 6.58
CA GLN A 104 -5.07 -21.80 7.31
C GLN A 104 -5.01 -20.61 8.26
N MET A 105 -6.17 -20.12 8.68
CA MET A 105 -6.22 -18.99 9.61
C MET A 105 -5.62 -19.40 10.95
N LEU A 106 -4.81 -18.51 11.54
CA LEU A 106 -4.14 -18.78 12.82
C LEU A 106 -4.29 -17.63 13.82
N ALA A 107 -4.41 -16.38 13.35
CA ALA A 107 -4.49 -15.25 14.25
C ALA A 107 -5.92 -14.96 14.73
N PHE A 108 -6.04 -14.44 15.95
CA PHE A 108 -7.32 -14.20 16.60
C PHE A 108 -8.25 -13.31 15.78
N ASP A 109 -7.81 -12.14 15.28
CA ASP A 109 -8.69 -11.28 14.47
C ASP A 109 -9.01 -11.90 13.10
N GLU A 110 -8.22 -12.86 12.61
CA GLU A 110 -8.54 -13.57 11.37
C GLU A 110 -9.77 -14.45 11.57
N PHE A 111 -9.82 -15.19 12.67
CA PHE A 111 -10.99 -15.99 13.04
C PHE A 111 -12.16 -15.17 13.55
N ALA A 112 -11.90 -14.11 14.32
CA ALA A 112 -12.96 -13.31 14.94
C ALA A 112 -13.52 -12.25 14.00
N HIS A 113 -12.82 -11.89 12.92
CA HIS A 113 -13.23 -10.76 12.11
C HIS A 113 -13.05 -10.91 10.60
N TRP A 114 -11.83 -11.08 10.13
CA TRP A 114 -11.51 -10.94 8.71
C TRP A 114 -11.97 -12.15 7.87
N GLY A 115 -11.82 -13.36 8.41
CA GLY A 115 -12.26 -14.60 7.78
C GLY A 115 -13.77 -14.72 7.68
N PRO A 116 -14.52 -14.61 8.80
CA PRO A 116 -15.99 -14.65 8.76
C PRO A 116 -16.59 -13.56 7.87
N ARG A 117 -16.02 -12.35 7.86
CA ARG A 117 -16.42 -11.28 6.92
C ARG A 117 -16.36 -11.73 5.47
N ALA A 118 -15.25 -12.34 5.05
CA ALA A 118 -15.12 -12.85 3.68
C ALA A 118 -16.12 -13.97 3.38
N LYS A 119 -16.40 -14.82 4.38
CA LYS A 119 -17.42 -15.88 4.29
C LYS A 119 -18.83 -15.32 4.13
N PHE A 120 -19.20 -14.29 4.88
CA PHE A 120 -20.52 -13.66 4.79
C PHE A 120 -20.72 -12.93 3.46
N VAL A 121 -19.70 -12.24 2.93
CA VAL A 121 -19.78 -11.66 1.57
C VAL A 121 -20.07 -12.74 0.53
N TYR A 122 -19.46 -13.93 0.67
CA TYR A 122 -19.75 -15.07 -0.18
C TYR A 122 -21.18 -15.59 -0.03
N MET A 123 -21.63 -15.87 1.21
CA MET A 123 -22.96 -16.41 1.49
C MET A 123 -24.10 -15.46 1.10
N ASN A 124 -23.87 -14.15 1.25
CA ASN A 124 -24.87 -13.14 0.94
C ASN A 124 -24.86 -12.71 -0.53
N GLU A 125 -23.87 -13.14 -1.32
CA GLU A 125 -23.62 -12.66 -2.69
C GLU A 125 -23.63 -11.11 -2.75
N GLY A 126 -23.04 -10.47 -1.74
CA GLY A 126 -23.21 -9.05 -1.53
C GLY A 126 -22.65 -8.56 -0.19
N PHE A 127 -23.27 -7.51 0.34
CA PHE A 127 -22.85 -6.90 1.59
C PHE A 127 -23.28 -7.68 2.84
N ILE A 128 -22.69 -7.31 3.96
CA ILE A 128 -22.95 -7.87 5.30
C ILE A 128 -24.34 -7.43 5.77
N LYS A 129 -25.14 -8.37 6.27
CA LYS A 129 -26.50 -8.13 6.76
C LYS A 129 -26.52 -7.88 8.27
N GLU A 130 -27.62 -7.31 8.76
CA GLU A 130 -27.86 -7.14 10.19
C GLU A 130 -27.81 -8.46 10.96
N SER A 131 -28.24 -9.57 10.34
CA SER A 131 -28.21 -10.92 10.92
C SER A 131 -26.82 -11.53 11.10
N ASP A 132 -25.78 -10.97 10.47
CA ASP A 132 -24.46 -11.60 10.40
C ASP A 132 -23.65 -11.35 11.68
N ASN A 133 -23.85 -12.19 12.69
CA ASN A 133 -23.21 -12.05 13.99
C ASN A 133 -21.70 -12.38 13.97
N LEU A 134 -21.01 -12.05 15.06
CA LEU A 134 -19.59 -12.37 15.30
C LEU A 134 -18.56 -11.56 14.50
N ILE A 135 -18.96 -10.44 13.88
CA ILE A 135 -18.01 -9.53 13.20
C ILE A 135 -18.26 -8.07 13.56
N LEU A 136 -17.21 -7.26 13.47
CA LEU A 136 -17.31 -5.80 13.48
C LEU A 136 -17.89 -5.28 12.14
N LYS A 137 -19.22 -5.25 12.05
CA LYS A 137 -19.97 -4.96 10.82
C LYS A 137 -19.70 -3.58 10.18
N SER A 138 -19.22 -2.61 10.96
CA SER A 138 -18.95 -1.25 10.50
C SER A 138 -17.75 -1.12 9.57
N TYR A 139 -16.82 -2.08 9.59
CA TYR A 139 -15.65 -2.08 8.71
C TYR A 139 -16.09 -2.33 7.25
N PRO A 140 -15.49 -1.69 6.24
CA PRO A 140 -15.86 -1.89 4.83
C PRO A 140 -15.24 -3.17 4.21
N LEU A 141 -15.68 -3.53 2.99
CA LEU A 141 -15.55 -4.89 2.44
C LEU A 141 -14.44 -5.07 1.39
N GLY A 142 -13.55 -4.10 1.21
CA GLY A 142 -12.63 -4.02 0.07
C GLY A 142 -11.88 -5.33 -0.23
N GLY A 143 -11.20 -5.91 0.77
CA GLY A 143 -10.50 -7.18 0.59
C GLY A 143 -11.43 -8.37 0.34
N ALA A 144 -12.54 -8.46 1.07
CA ALA A 144 -13.52 -9.53 0.92
C ALA A 144 -14.16 -9.56 -0.48
N LEU A 145 -14.42 -8.39 -1.07
CA LEU A 145 -14.90 -8.27 -2.45
C LEU A 145 -13.87 -8.79 -3.45
N PHE A 146 -12.57 -8.55 -3.21
CA PHE A 146 -11.52 -9.12 -4.06
C PHE A 146 -11.47 -10.65 -3.96
N TYR A 147 -11.64 -11.22 -2.76
CA TYR A 147 -11.64 -12.67 -2.57
C TYR A 147 -12.85 -13.33 -3.22
N TYR A 148 -14.01 -12.65 -3.19
CA TYR A 148 -15.25 -13.11 -3.81
C TYR A 148 -15.06 -13.48 -5.30
N LEU A 149 -14.29 -12.68 -6.04
CA LEU A 149 -13.92 -12.97 -7.43
C LEU A 149 -13.35 -14.39 -7.60
N PHE A 150 -12.57 -14.88 -6.64
CA PHE A 150 -11.95 -16.21 -6.70
C PHE A 150 -12.87 -17.30 -6.18
N TYR A 151 -13.70 -17.02 -5.17
CA TYR A 151 -14.66 -18.00 -4.63
C TYR A 151 -15.64 -18.47 -5.71
N THR A 152 -16.16 -17.55 -6.54
CA THR A 152 -17.12 -17.86 -7.61
C THR A 152 -16.62 -18.94 -8.58
N PHE A 153 -15.32 -18.94 -8.91
CA PHE A 153 -14.75 -19.90 -9.88
C PHE A 153 -14.08 -21.11 -9.24
N SER A 154 -13.98 -21.16 -7.92
CA SER A 154 -13.19 -22.18 -7.20
C SER A 154 -14.04 -23.12 -6.35
N GLY A 155 -15.37 -23.13 -6.54
CA GLY A 155 -16.28 -24.00 -5.80
C GLY A 155 -16.75 -23.44 -4.46
N GLY A 156 -16.48 -22.17 -4.18
CA GLY A 156 -16.98 -21.44 -3.02
C GLY A 156 -15.91 -20.93 -2.06
N TYR A 157 -16.35 -20.50 -0.88
CA TYR A 157 -15.48 -19.99 0.18
C TYR A 157 -14.53 -21.07 0.70
N SER A 158 -13.25 -20.73 0.83
CA SER A 158 -12.28 -21.47 1.63
C SER A 158 -11.16 -20.56 2.13
N GLU A 159 -10.56 -20.94 3.25
CA GLU A 159 -9.42 -20.20 3.83
C GLU A 159 -8.23 -20.16 2.88
N SER A 160 -7.92 -21.29 2.22
CA SER A 160 -6.80 -21.38 1.26
C SER A 160 -6.97 -20.42 0.08
N ILE A 161 -8.19 -20.31 -0.48
CA ILE A 161 -8.47 -19.33 -1.54
C ILE A 161 -8.38 -17.90 -0.99
N THR A 162 -8.83 -17.66 0.25
CA THR A 162 -8.70 -16.35 0.90
C THR A 162 -7.23 -15.92 0.95
N TYR A 163 -6.33 -16.80 1.39
CA TYR A 163 -4.89 -16.52 1.45
C TYR A 163 -4.25 -16.37 0.07
N PHE A 164 -4.63 -17.22 -0.89
CA PHE A 164 -4.18 -17.08 -2.28
C PHE A 164 -4.51 -15.69 -2.84
N SER A 165 -5.77 -15.25 -2.68
CA SER A 165 -6.25 -13.96 -3.15
C SER A 165 -5.66 -12.79 -2.37
N GLN A 166 -5.48 -12.93 -1.05
CA GLN A 166 -4.80 -11.94 -0.24
C GLN A 166 -3.34 -11.76 -0.67
N ASN A 167 -2.63 -12.84 -0.98
CA ASN A 167 -1.26 -12.74 -1.45
C ASN A 167 -1.16 -11.99 -2.79
N LEU A 168 -2.13 -12.19 -3.69
CA LEU A 168 -2.26 -11.40 -4.92
C LEU A 168 -2.54 -9.93 -4.62
N LEU A 169 -3.44 -9.64 -3.69
CA LEU A 169 -3.79 -8.28 -3.27
C LEU A 169 -2.56 -7.52 -2.75
N LEU A 170 -1.68 -8.19 -2.01
CA LEU A 170 -0.44 -7.61 -1.49
C LEU A 170 0.64 -7.46 -2.56
N MET A 171 0.89 -8.50 -3.36
CA MET A 171 2.08 -8.53 -4.22
C MET A 171 1.87 -7.95 -5.63
N PHE A 172 0.67 -8.05 -6.19
CA PHE A 172 0.41 -7.60 -7.56
C PHE A 172 0.58 -6.08 -7.75
N PRO A 173 0.17 -5.21 -6.81
CA PRO A 173 0.47 -3.77 -6.88
C PRO A 173 1.97 -3.45 -6.93
N LEU A 174 2.84 -4.30 -6.36
CA LEU A 174 4.30 -4.05 -6.28
C LEU A 174 4.98 -4.04 -7.66
N ILE A 175 4.33 -4.59 -8.68
CA ILE A 175 4.81 -4.55 -10.07
C ILE A 175 5.01 -3.10 -10.55
N THR A 176 4.27 -2.13 -9.99
CA THR A 176 4.39 -0.70 -10.32
C THR A 176 5.78 -0.11 -10.04
N LEU A 177 6.61 -0.78 -9.23
CA LEU A 177 7.99 -0.38 -8.93
C LEU A 177 9.00 -0.78 -10.03
N LEU A 178 8.60 -1.58 -11.02
CA LEU A 178 9.52 -2.27 -11.95
C LEU A 178 9.51 -1.75 -13.40
N ILE A 179 9.15 -0.49 -13.61
CA ILE A 179 8.84 0.12 -14.91
C ILE A 179 10.00 0.23 -15.92
N ASN A 180 11.25 -0.01 -15.51
CA ASN A 180 12.46 0.31 -16.31
C ASN A 180 13.34 -0.91 -16.56
N THR A 181 12.73 -2.06 -16.83
CA THR A 181 13.46 -3.30 -17.10
C THR A 181 13.21 -3.79 -18.52
N ASN A 182 14.24 -4.29 -19.18
CA ASN A 182 14.14 -4.88 -20.51
C ASN A 182 14.73 -6.30 -20.49
N TRP A 183 14.39 -7.12 -21.48
CA TRP A 183 14.78 -8.53 -21.51
C TRP A 183 16.30 -8.77 -21.55
N ARG A 184 17.12 -7.75 -21.86
CA ARG A 184 18.59 -7.84 -21.78
C ARG A 184 19.11 -7.66 -20.35
N THR A 185 18.27 -7.16 -19.44
CA THR A 185 18.60 -6.91 -18.03
C THR A 185 17.51 -7.47 -17.12
N TRP A 186 16.96 -8.64 -17.46
CA TRP A 186 15.84 -9.26 -16.75
C TRP A 186 16.22 -9.65 -15.32
N GLU A 187 17.50 -9.94 -15.06
CA GLU A 187 18.01 -10.29 -13.74
C GLU A 187 17.84 -9.12 -12.76
N LYS A 188 17.92 -7.87 -13.26
CA LYS A 188 17.63 -6.67 -12.45
C LYS A 188 16.19 -6.66 -11.96
N THR A 189 15.24 -7.18 -12.74
CA THR A 189 13.85 -7.33 -12.31
C THR A 189 13.75 -8.29 -11.14
N VAL A 190 14.41 -9.46 -11.24
CA VAL A 190 14.41 -10.48 -10.16
C VAL A 190 15.03 -9.91 -8.89
N ILE A 191 16.22 -9.29 -8.99
CA ILE A 191 16.92 -8.70 -7.84
C ILE A 191 16.07 -7.58 -7.21
N SER A 192 15.46 -6.71 -8.03
CA SER A 192 14.63 -5.62 -7.53
C SER A 192 13.37 -6.14 -6.85
N PHE A 193 12.69 -7.14 -7.42
CA PHE A 193 11.49 -7.71 -6.81
C PHE A 193 11.82 -8.47 -5.52
N PHE A 194 12.93 -9.19 -5.47
CA PHE A 194 13.43 -9.81 -4.25
C PHE A 194 13.76 -8.77 -3.18
N LEU A 195 14.45 -7.68 -3.54
CA LEU A 195 14.70 -6.55 -2.63
C LEU A 195 13.40 -5.98 -2.06
N ILE A 196 12.37 -5.77 -2.90
CA ILE A 196 11.06 -5.30 -2.45
C ILE A 196 10.46 -6.27 -1.42
N ILE A 197 10.47 -7.59 -1.69
CA ILE A 197 9.95 -8.59 -0.76
C ILE A 197 10.73 -8.58 0.56
N CYS A 198 12.07 -8.54 0.52
CA CYS A 198 12.91 -8.48 1.72
C CYS A 198 12.60 -7.25 2.57
N VAL A 199 12.49 -6.08 1.94
CA VAL A 199 12.11 -4.83 2.63
C VAL A 199 10.71 -4.96 3.23
N LEU A 200 9.73 -5.45 2.49
CA LEU A 200 8.38 -5.63 3.01
C LEU A 200 8.34 -6.63 4.19
N PHE A 201 9.16 -7.68 4.14
CA PHE A 201 9.30 -8.63 5.24
C PHE A 201 9.88 -7.96 6.49
N VAL A 202 10.79 -7.00 6.36
CA VAL A 202 11.24 -6.17 7.49
C VAL A 202 10.07 -5.46 8.16
N PHE A 203 9.12 -4.92 7.40
CA PHE A 203 7.95 -4.24 7.96
C PHE A 203 6.78 -5.17 8.33
N GLY A 204 7.06 -6.46 8.53
CA GLY A 204 6.06 -7.44 8.93
C GLY A 204 5.02 -7.77 7.84
N VAL A 205 5.27 -7.43 6.58
CA VAL A 205 4.45 -7.92 5.47
C VAL A 205 4.89 -9.34 5.17
N ARG A 206 4.05 -10.29 5.53
CA ARG A 206 4.28 -11.70 5.25
C ARG A 206 3.48 -12.11 4.00
N VAL A 207 4.13 -12.87 3.13
CA VAL A 207 3.58 -13.35 1.85
C VAL A 207 3.75 -14.87 1.76
N GLY A 208 2.93 -15.53 0.94
CA GLY A 208 2.94 -16.99 0.80
C GLY A 208 2.55 -17.72 2.10
N PRO A 209 3.36 -18.67 2.59
CA PRO A 209 2.98 -19.58 3.68
C PRO A 209 3.04 -18.95 5.08
N ALA A 210 3.35 -17.66 5.19
CA ALA A 210 3.35 -16.93 6.46
C ALA A 210 2.37 -15.74 6.43
N GLY A 211 1.52 -15.67 5.40
CA GLY A 211 0.66 -14.52 5.15
C GLY A 211 -0.37 -14.24 6.24
N SER A 212 -0.90 -13.02 6.24
CA SER A 212 -2.05 -12.63 7.05
C SER A 212 -3.11 -11.93 6.21
N ILE A 213 -4.38 -12.12 6.55
CA ILE A 213 -5.52 -11.45 5.91
C ILE A 213 -5.85 -10.09 6.53
N TYR A 214 -4.98 -9.57 7.41
CA TYR A 214 -5.10 -8.21 7.92
C TYR A 214 -4.92 -7.17 6.82
N MET A 215 -5.77 -6.15 6.85
CA MET A 215 -5.78 -5.10 5.83
C MET A 215 -4.73 -4.01 6.05
N ASP A 216 -4.14 -3.89 7.24
CA ASP A 216 -3.19 -2.83 7.57
C ASP A 216 -2.01 -2.78 6.56
N LYS A 217 -1.46 -3.95 6.23
CA LYS A 217 -0.35 -4.07 5.27
C LYS A 217 -0.79 -3.77 3.84
N ALA A 218 -1.99 -4.18 3.44
CA ALA A 218 -2.56 -3.85 2.14
C ALA A 218 -2.77 -2.34 1.98
N VAL A 219 -3.27 -1.65 3.03
CA VAL A 219 -3.41 -0.19 3.06
C VAL A 219 -2.06 0.49 2.82
N GLY A 220 -1.00 0.06 3.53
CA GLY A 220 0.34 0.63 3.35
C GLY A 220 0.88 0.45 1.92
N ILE A 221 0.67 -0.73 1.33
CA ILE A 221 1.07 -1.04 -0.05
C ILE A 221 0.31 -0.17 -1.06
N PHE A 222 -1.00 0.02 -0.90
CA PHE A 222 -1.78 0.85 -1.82
C PHE A 222 -1.50 2.35 -1.64
N PHE A 223 -1.26 2.80 -0.40
CA PHE A 223 -0.83 4.16 -0.11
C PHE A 223 0.51 4.49 -0.79
N GLY A 224 1.55 3.69 -0.55
CA GLY A 224 2.84 3.87 -1.22
C GLY A 224 2.77 3.63 -2.73
N GLY A 225 2.03 2.60 -3.14
CA GLY A 225 1.85 2.23 -4.54
C GLY A 225 1.16 3.31 -5.38
N ALA A 226 0.22 4.07 -4.80
CA ALA A 226 -0.38 5.22 -5.46
C ALA A 226 0.63 6.35 -5.73
N ILE A 227 1.49 6.63 -4.75
CA ILE A 227 2.56 7.62 -4.90
C ILE A 227 3.58 7.15 -5.94
N VAL A 228 4.00 5.88 -5.86
CA VAL A 228 4.91 5.29 -6.84
C VAL A 228 4.33 5.32 -8.25
N PHE A 229 3.06 4.93 -8.41
CA PHE A 229 2.35 5.03 -9.68
C PHE A 229 2.46 6.44 -10.26
N TYR A 230 2.11 7.45 -9.47
CA TYR A 230 2.19 8.85 -9.90
C TYR A 230 3.62 9.24 -10.29
N LEU A 231 4.62 8.89 -9.48
CA LEU A 231 6.02 9.21 -9.73
C LEU A 231 6.60 8.55 -11.00
N ASN A 232 6.11 7.35 -11.33
CA ASN A 232 6.51 6.55 -12.48
C ASN A 232 5.65 6.80 -13.73
N SER A 233 4.55 7.53 -13.59
CA SER A 233 3.69 7.99 -14.70
C SER A 233 4.25 9.24 -15.40
N GLU A 234 3.55 9.73 -16.42
CA GLU A 234 3.88 11.00 -17.06
C GLU A 234 3.46 12.24 -16.24
N ARG A 235 2.82 12.03 -15.08
CA ARG A 235 2.31 13.07 -14.16
C ARG A 235 1.35 14.04 -14.83
N LYS A 236 0.56 13.56 -15.77
CA LYS A 236 -0.51 14.33 -16.43
C LYS A 236 -1.82 14.17 -15.66
N TYR A 237 -2.77 15.07 -15.93
CA TYR A 237 -4.11 14.99 -15.35
C TYR A 237 -4.78 13.62 -15.58
N LYS A 238 -4.52 12.97 -16.72
CA LYS A 238 -5.01 11.61 -17.02
C LYS A 238 -4.47 10.56 -16.06
N ASP A 239 -3.22 10.68 -15.64
CA ASP A 239 -2.60 9.77 -14.66
C ASP A 239 -3.22 9.98 -13.27
N ILE A 240 -3.55 11.23 -12.91
CA ILE A 240 -4.28 11.54 -11.67
C ILE A 240 -5.68 10.90 -11.71
N LEU A 241 -6.38 10.95 -12.84
CA LEU A 241 -7.69 10.29 -13.00
C LEU A 241 -7.60 8.76 -12.86
N LEU A 242 -6.47 8.15 -13.24
CA LEU A 242 -6.25 6.70 -13.07
C LEU A 242 -6.05 6.29 -11.61
N LEU A 243 -5.76 7.23 -10.70
CA LEU A 243 -5.71 6.98 -9.26
C LEU A 243 -7.08 6.95 -8.59
N ILE A 244 -8.16 7.36 -9.27
CA ILE A 244 -9.53 7.33 -8.74
C ILE A 244 -9.91 5.94 -8.19
N PRO A 245 -9.81 4.84 -8.97
CA PRO A 245 -10.13 3.51 -8.44
C PRO A 245 -9.21 3.14 -7.27
N VAL A 246 -7.93 3.53 -7.29
CA VAL A 246 -6.98 3.24 -6.20
C VAL A 246 -7.41 3.88 -4.89
N MET A 247 -7.75 5.17 -4.91
CA MET A 247 -8.18 5.90 -3.72
C MET A 247 -9.60 5.53 -3.28
N PHE A 248 -10.50 5.26 -4.24
CA PHE A 248 -11.84 4.74 -3.96
C PHE A 248 -11.76 3.39 -3.23
N CYS A 249 -10.91 2.48 -3.72
CA CYS A 249 -10.69 1.17 -3.11
C CYS A 249 -9.99 1.28 -1.75
N LEU A 250 -9.02 2.21 -1.60
CA LEU A 250 -8.23 2.35 -0.38
C LEU A 250 -9.13 2.52 0.85
N ILE A 251 -10.14 3.40 0.78
CA ILE A 251 -11.04 3.64 1.90
C ILE A 251 -11.99 2.47 2.20
N GLN A 252 -12.06 1.48 1.32
CA GLN A 252 -12.86 0.27 1.50
C GLN A 252 -12.11 -0.84 2.25
N PHE A 253 -10.80 -0.69 2.50
CA PHE A 253 -10.03 -1.70 3.22
C PHE A 253 -10.25 -1.67 4.74
N LYS A 254 -10.43 -0.49 5.32
CA LYS A 254 -10.59 -0.29 6.76
C LYS A 254 -11.23 1.07 7.04
N LEU A 255 -11.79 1.25 8.24
CA LEU A 255 -12.19 2.56 8.74
C LEU A 255 -10.97 3.47 8.99
N GLY A 256 -11.19 4.78 8.96
CA GLY A 256 -10.18 5.77 9.36
C GLY A 256 -9.08 6.05 8.33
N LEU A 257 -9.28 5.69 7.05
CA LEU A 257 -8.22 5.78 6.03
C LEU A 257 -8.15 7.11 5.25
N MET A 258 -9.05 8.06 5.55
CA MET A 258 -9.06 9.38 4.90
C MET A 258 -7.72 10.15 5.03
N PRO A 259 -6.97 10.09 6.16
CA PRO A 259 -5.66 10.75 6.25
C PRO A 259 -4.67 10.31 5.17
N PHE A 260 -4.68 9.04 4.75
CA PHE A 260 -3.80 8.55 3.69
C PHE A 260 -4.19 9.11 2.31
N VAL A 261 -5.49 9.23 2.03
CA VAL A 261 -5.98 9.87 0.80
C VAL A 261 -5.56 11.35 0.78
N ILE A 262 -5.74 12.06 1.89
CA ILE A 262 -5.34 13.46 2.02
C ILE A 262 -3.83 13.58 1.81
N ALA A 263 -3.01 12.72 2.41
CA ALA A 263 -1.57 12.73 2.22
C ALA A 263 -1.17 12.57 0.73
N VAL A 264 -1.78 11.63 0.00
CA VAL A 264 -1.52 11.43 -1.44
C VAL A 264 -1.97 12.66 -2.25
N VAL A 265 -3.16 13.18 -1.99
CA VAL A 265 -3.71 14.34 -2.71
C VAL A 265 -2.87 15.59 -2.46
N THR A 266 -2.47 15.85 -1.21
CA THR A 266 -1.58 16.96 -0.84
C THR A 266 -0.23 16.83 -1.51
N LEU A 267 0.35 15.64 -1.55
CA LEU A 267 1.63 15.38 -2.23
C LEU A 267 1.54 15.68 -3.73
N ILE A 268 0.51 15.16 -4.41
CA ILE A 268 0.31 15.41 -5.85
C ILE A 268 0.03 16.89 -6.10
N PHE A 269 -0.78 17.54 -5.25
CA PHE A 269 -1.05 18.97 -5.34
C PHE A 269 0.23 19.81 -5.27
N ILE A 270 1.09 19.54 -4.28
CA ILE A 270 2.37 20.25 -4.11
C ILE A 270 3.28 19.99 -5.31
N ASP A 271 3.42 18.74 -5.77
CA ASP A 271 4.27 18.42 -6.92
C ASP A 271 3.77 19.08 -8.21
N GLN A 272 2.46 19.06 -8.49
CA GLN A 272 1.86 19.75 -9.64
C GLN A 272 2.05 21.28 -9.56
N SER A 273 1.95 21.86 -8.37
CA SER A 273 2.24 23.28 -8.14
C SER A 273 3.70 23.61 -8.47
N LEU A 274 4.64 22.78 -8.02
CA LEU A 274 6.06 22.93 -8.34
C LEU A 274 6.34 22.77 -9.84
N ILE A 275 5.71 21.79 -10.51
CA ILE A 275 5.82 21.59 -11.96
C ILE A 275 5.30 22.83 -12.72
N CYS A 276 4.19 23.41 -12.28
CA CYS A 276 3.62 24.63 -12.85
C CYS A 276 4.62 25.81 -12.75
N ILE A 277 5.21 26.02 -11.57
CA ILE A 277 6.20 27.09 -11.33
C ILE A 277 7.45 26.89 -12.19
N ILE A 278 7.97 25.66 -12.27
CA ILE A 278 9.17 25.35 -13.07
C ILE A 278 8.92 25.60 -14.56
N ASN A 279 7.72 25.25 -15.04
CA ASN A 279 7.34 25.36 -16.46
C ASN A 279 6.62 26.68 -16.80
N ARG A 280 6.79 27.75 -16.00
CA ARG A 280 6.11 29.04 -16.19
C ARG A 280 6.27 29.67 -17.59
N ASN A 281 7.36 29.34 -18.29
CA ASN A 281 7.64 29.84 -19.64
C ASN A 281 6.89 29.05 -20.75
N SER A 282 6.23 27.94 -20.42
CA SER A 282 5.44 27.15 -21.38
C SER A 282 4.05 27.75 -21.56
N SER A 283 3.59 27.94 -22.79
CA SER A 283 2.28 28.54 -23.09
C SER A 283 1.08 27.82 -22.43
N ASN A 284 1.19 26.50 -22.17
CA ASN A 284 0.09 25.67 -21.67
C ASN A 284 0.20 25.30 -20.18
N HIS A 285 1.16 25.87 -19.43
CA HIS A 285 1.43 25.44 -18.04
C HIS A 285 0.21 25.61 -17.11
N LEU A 286 -0.47 26.76 -17.16
CA LEU A 286 -1.67 27.02 -16.34
C LEU A 286 -2.82 26.08 -16.69
N ASN A 287 -3.08 25.84 -17.98
CA ASN A 287 -4.14 24.93 -18.42
C ASN A 287 -3.89 23.50 -17.93
N ASN A 288 -2.66 23.02 -18.02
CA ASN A 288 -2.28 21.70 -17.51
C ASN A 288 -2.43 21.63 -15.99
N TYR A 289 -2.04 22.68 -15.27
CA TYR A 289 -2.21 22.78 -13.83
C TYR A 289 -3.69 22.76 -13.43
N PHE A 290 -4.56 23.57 -14.06
CA PHE A 290 -6.01 23.56 -13.78
C PHE A 290 -6.65 22.20 -14.06
N LYS A 291 -6.24 21.51 -15.13
CA LYS A 291 -6.69 20.13 -15.39
C LYS A 291 -6.25 19.16 -14.29
N ALA A 292 -5.03 19.31 -13.78
CA ALA A 292 -4.54 18.51 -12.67
C ALA A 292 -5.34 18.77 -11.38
N ILE A 293 -5.59 20.04 -11.04
CA ILE A 293 -6.42 20.42 -9.88
C ILE A 293 -7.85 19.89 -10.02
N SER A 294 -8.48 20.06 -11.18
CA SER A 294 -9.81 19.52 -11.47
C SER A 294 -9.85 17.99 -11.30
N SER A 295 -8.80 17.29 -11.75
CA SER A 295 -8.69 15.84 -11.59
C SER A 295 -8.53 15.43 -10.11
N LEU A 296 -7.79 16.19 -9.31
CA LEU A 296 -7.68 15.97 -7.85
C LEU A 296 -9.00 16.20 -7.13
N LEU A 297 -9.74 17.26 -7.49
CA LEU A 297 -11.06 17.54 -6.92
C LEU A 297 -12.06 16.43 -7.27
N PHE A 298 -12.04 15.95 -8.52
CA PHE A 298 -12.89 14.84 -8.93
C PHE A 298 -12.52 13.53 -8.22
N LEU A 299 -11.22 13.27 -8.03
CA LEU A 299 -10.74 12.14 -7.23
C LEU A 299 -11.24 12.22 -5.79
N LEU A 300 -11.11 13.38 -5.12
CA LEU A 300 -11.64 13.58 -3.77
C LEU A 300 -13.15 13.39 -3.71
N PHE A 301 -13.89 13.90 -4.69
CA PHE A 301 -15.33 13.69 -4.80
C PHE A 301 -15.68 12.20 -4.86
N CYS A 302 -15.01 11.41 -5.71
CA CYS A 302 -15.22 9.96 -5.81
C CYS A 302 -14.92 9.23 -4.50
N VAL A 303 -13.85 9.62 -3.78
CA VAL A 303 -13.52 9.04 -2.47
C VAL A 303 -14.58 9.37 -1.43
N ILE A 304 -15.02 10.63 -1.35
CA ILE A 304 -16.07 11.04 -0.42
C ILE A 304 -17.38 10.30 -0.73
N ALA A 305 -17.75 10.17 -2.00
CA ALA A 305 -18.91 9.39 -2.43
C ALA A 305 -18.80 7.92 -1.98
N SER A 306 -17.63 7.32 -2.12
CA SER A 306 -17.35 5.96 -1.66
C SER A 306 -17.56 5.82 -0.15
N LYS A 307 -17.00 6.75 0.65
CA LYS A 307 -17.15 6.76 2.12
C LYS A 307 -18.62 6.91 2.53
N LEU A 308 -19.29 7.91 1.97
CA LEU A 308 -20.69 8.20 2.28
C LEU A 308 -21.63 7.08 1.84
N SER A 309 -21.33 6.39 0.74
CA SER A 309 -22.13 5.23 0.29
C SER A 309 -22.06 4.07 1.29
N TRP A 310 -20.88 3.83 1.90
CA TRP A 310 -20.73 2.80 2.93
C TRP A 310 -21.48 3.19 4.21
N GLU A 311 -21.32 4.45 4.65
CA GLU A 311 -22.04 4.97 5.82
C GLU A 311 -23.56 4.96 5.62
N TYR A 312 -24.03 5.25 4.40
CA TYR A 312 -25.44 5.12 4.05
C TYR A 312 -25.90 3.66 4.16
N TYR A 313 -25.13 2.72 3.62
CA TYR A 313 -25.45 1.30 3.73
C TYR A 313 -25.52 0.84 5.19
N LEU A 314 -24.57 1.23 6.05
CA LEU A 314 -24.63 0.88 7.48
C LEU A 314 -25.92 1.36 8.14
N LYS A 315 -26.44 2.54 7.75
CA LYS A 315 -27.73 3.04 8.25
C LYS A 315 -28.91 2.18 7.79
N THR A 316 -28.89 1.63 6.57
CA THR A 316 -30.00 0.80 6.08
C THR A 316 -30.14 -0.53 6.83
N ILE A 317 -29.06 -0.99 7.48
CA ILE A 317 -29.04 -2.19 8.31
C ILE A 317 -28.97 -1.87 9.83
N ASN A 318 -29.28 -0.62 10.22
CA ASN A 318 -29.31 -0.14 11.61
C ASN A 318 -27.99 -0.28 12.38
N ILE A 319 -26.85 -0.19 11.70
CA ILE A 319 -25.52 -0.31 12.30
C ILE A 319 -24.88 1.06 12.43
N SER A 320 -24.44 1.40 13.64
CA SER A 320 -23.65 2.60 13.85
C SER A 320 -22.18 2.37 13.51
N LEU A 321 -21.51 3.44 13.05
CA LEU A 321 -20.05 3.44 12.94
C LEU A 321 -19.44 3.13 14.31
N PHE A 322 -18.43 2.25 14.31
CA PHE A 322 -17.70 1.86 15.50
C PHE A 322 -17.11 3.09 16.20
N TRP A 323 -17.13 3.10 17.55
CA TRP A 323 -16.80 4.29 18.34
C TRP A 323 -15.40 4.82 18.04
N PHE A 324 -14.43 3.95 17.73
CA PHE A 324 -13.07 4.33 17.33
C PHE A 324 -13.01 5.23 16.09
N ALA A 325 -14.04 5.22 15.24
CA ALA A 325 -14.12 6.05 14.04
C ALA A 325 -14.82 7.40 14.27
N LYS A 326 -15.30 7.68 15.49
CA LYS A 326 -15.93 8.96 15.84
C LYS A 326 -14.95 9.79 16.67
N ILE A 327 -14.69 11.02 16.23
CA ILE A 327 -14.06 12.03 17.08
C ILE A 327 -15.23 12.79 17.71
N ASN A 328 -15.59 12.41 18.93
CA ASN A 328 -16.64 13.09 19.69
C ASN A 328 -16.07 14.15 20.65
N HIS A 329 -14.80 14.51 20.47
CA HIS A 329 -14.08 15.43 21.34
C HIS A 329 -13.94 16.80 20.69
N THR A 330 -14.11 17.84 21.51
CA THR A 330 -13.88 19.21 21.07
C THR A 330 -12.38 19.47 20.87
N PHE A 331 -12.04 20.46 20.03
CA PHE A 331 -10.64 20.87 19.86
C PHE A 331 -10.02 21.31 21.19
N GLU A 332 -10.80 21.96 22.05
CA GLU A 332 -10.37 22.40 23.39
C GLU A 332 -10.03 21.21 24.30
N GLU A 333 -10.84 20.15 24.32
CA GLU A 333 -10.53 18.91 25.05
C GLU A 333 -9.22 18.28 24.57
N ILE A 334 -9.02 18.21 23.25
CA ILE A 334 -7.80 17.65 22.66
C ILE A 334 -6.59 18.45 23.13
N ILE A 335 -6.60 19.78 22.99
CA ILE A 335 -5.48 20.63 23.38
C ILE A 335 -5.23 20.57 24.89
N THR A 336 -6.29 20.55 25.71
CA THR A 336 -6.16 20.48 27.17
C THR A 336 -5.45 19.21 27.62
N ALA A 337 -5.64 18.09 26.94
CA ALA A 337 -4.96 16.83 27.26
C ALA A 337 -3.43 16.86 27.04
N PHE A 338 -2.91 17.83 26.27
CA PHE A 338 -1.47 18.01 26.10
C PHE A 338 -0.83 18.95 27.13
N ILE A 339 -1.62 19.73 27.87
CA ILE A 339 -1.14 20.66 28.90
C ILE A 339 -0.86 19.88 30.20
N PRO A 340 0.39 19.82 30.71
CA PRO A 340 0.74 18.98 31.86
C PRO A 340 -0.19 19.16 33.06
N ASP A 341 -0.42 20.40 33.52
CA ASP A 341 -1.18 20.68 34.74
C ASP A 341 -2.71 20.54 34.60
N LYS A 342 -3.19 20.33 33.37
CA LYS A 342 -4.64 20.18 33.07
C LYS A 342 -5.00 18.80 32.51
N SER A 343 -4.00 17.99 32.18
CA SER A 343 -4.18 16.67 31.59
C SER A 343 -4.55 15.63 32.64
N SER A 344 -5.42 14.68 32.28
CA SER A 344 -5.76 13.56 33.17
C SER A 344 -4.54 12.64 33.35
N THR A 345 -4.51 11.89 34.45
CA THR A 345 -3.47 10.88 34.70
C THR A 345 -3.40 9.84 33.59
N TYR A 346 -4.57 9.47 33.05
CA TYR A 346 -4.69 8.58 31.89
C TYR A 346 -3.99 9.15 30.65
N HIS A 347 -4.31 10.39 30.25
CA HIS A 347 -3.73 11.03 29.08
C HIS A 347 -2.22 11.24 29.23
N GLN A 348 -1.74 11.58 30.42
CA GLN A 348 -0.31 11.69 30.70
C GLN A 348 0.40 10.34 30.57
N LEU A 349 -0.18 9.27 31.11
CA LEU A 349 0.38 7.91 31.03
C LEU A 349 0.48 7.44 29.57
N VAL A 350 -0.60 7.58 28.79
CA VAL A 350 -0.60 7.23 27.36
C VAL A 350 0.46 8.03 26.60
N LYS A 351 0.54 9.34 26.84
CA LYS A 351 1.51 10.22 26.18
C LYS A 351 2.96 9.83 26.50
N ASN A 352 3.27 9.55 27.77
CA ASN A 352 4.62 9.17 28.18
C ASN A 352 5.01 7.84 27.55
N ASN A 353 4.16 6.82 27.67
CA ASN A 353 4.40 5.52 27.06
C ASN A 353 4.53 5.64 25.53
N PHE A 354 3.74 6.49 24.88
CA PHE A 354 3.85 6.74 23.44
C PHE A 354 5.22 7.33 23.08
N TYR A 355 5.72 8.29 23.86
CA TYR A 355 7.04 8.87 23.63
C TYR A 355 8.15 7.84 23.84
N ASP A 356 8.07 7.02 24.88
CA ASP A 356 9.01 5.91 25.10
C ASP A 356 9.00 4.96 23.89
N GLN A 357 7.80 4.63 23.37
CA GLN A 357 7.65 3.79 22.20
C GLN A 357 8.26 4.36 20.91
N LEU A 358 8.50 5.67 20.82
CA LEU A 358 9.18 6.27 19.67
C LEU A 358 10.67 5.92 19.62
N PHE A 359 11.26 5.54 20.75
CA PHE A 359 12.66 5.18 20.90
C PHE A 359 12.88 3.68 21.14
N GLU A 360 11.89 2.96 21.66
CA GLU A 360 11.99 1.53 21.92
C GLU A 360 12.00 0.68 20.63
N ASP A 361 12.88 -0.33 20.63
CA ASP A 361 12.98 -1.35 19.59
C ASP A 361 11.79 -2.32 19.73
N GLU A 362 10.64 -1.98 19.17
CA GLU A 362 9.47 -2.84 19.32
C GLU A 362 9.30 -3.86 18.18
N PHE A 363 9.70 -5.09 18.53
CA PHE A 363 9.00 -6.35 18.25
C PHE A 363 8.85 -6.81 16.79
N LEU A 364 9.83 -7.60 16.32
CA LEU A 364 9.61 -8.53 15.21
C LEU A 364 9.90 -10.01 15.53
N LEU A 365 10.24 -10.39 16.77
CA LEU A 365 10.74 -11.74 17.05
C LEU A 365 10.29 -12.42 18.34
N ASN A 366 9.08 -12.97 18.31
CA ASN A 366 8.76 -14.22 19.00
C ASN A 366 8.44 -15.34 18.00
N THR A 367 9.17 -15.38 16.88
CA THR A 367 9.10 -16.51 15.94
C THR A 367 10.50 -17.11 15.77
N GLU A 368 10.70 -18.29 16.37
CA GLU A 368 11.88 -19.17 16.28
C GLU A 368 12.63 -19.18 14.92
N PRO A 369 11.99 -19.09 13.73
CA PRO A 369 12.72 -19.22 12.46
C PRO A 369 13.66 -18.05 12.11
N LEU A 370 13.42 -16.82 12.60
CA LEU A 370 14.30 -15.68 12.27
C LEU A 370 15.51 -15.59 13.21
N ASN A 371 15.41 -16.09 14.45
CA ASN A 371 16.51 -16.10 15.41
C ASN A 371 17.73 -16.85 14.85
N PHE A 372 17.50 -17.85 13.99
CA PHE A 372 18.56 -18.58 13.29
C PHE A 372 19.29 -17.74 12.23
N ILE A 373 18.59 -16.88 11.47
CA ILE A 373 19.22 -16.02 10.44
C ILE A 373 19.94 -14.84 11.09
N LEU A 374 19.40 -14.33 12.19
CA LEU A 374 19.87 -13.13 12.87
C LEU A 374 21.11 -13.36 13.73
N GLN A 375 21.35 -14.60 14.15
CA GLN A 375 22.61 -14.99 14.79
C GLN A 375 23.85 -14.77 13.90
N TYR A 376 23.69 -14.72 12.57
CA TYR A 376 24.81 -14.71 11.63
C TYR A 376 24.94 -13.43 10.80
N LEU A 377 24.00 -12.48 10.92
CA LEU A 377 23.98 -11.25 10.14
C LEU A 377 23.64 -10.06 11.05
N PRO A 378 24.40 -8.94 11.02
CA PRO A 378 24.14 -7.74 11.82
C PRO A 378 22.95 -6.94 11.24
N ILE A 379 21.81 -7.61 11.04
CA ILE A 379 20.59 -7.07 10.42
C ILE A 379 19.52 -6.81 11.50
N ASP A 380 19.73 -7.24 12.75
CA ASP A 380 18.82 -7.01 13.88
C ASP A 380 18.38 -5.54 14.02
N PHE A 381 19.30 -4.59 13.83
CA PHE A 381 18.97 -3.15 13.92
C PHE A 381 18.17 -2.63 12.69
N ILE A 382 18.22 -3.32 11.53
CA ILE A 382 17.37 -3.02 10.36
C ILE A 382 15.95 -3.54 10.62
N LEU A 383 15.86 -4.70 11.26
CA LEU A 383 14.62 -5.42 11.48
C LEU A 383 13.85 -4.89 12.69
N ASN A 384 14.53 -4.48 13.76
CA ASN A 384 13.93 -3.95 14.97
C ASN A 384 14.20 -2.45 15.09
N ALA A 385 13.70 -1.67 14.12
CA ALA A 385 13.89 -0.23 14.10
C ALA A 385 12.73 0.49 14.81
N SER A 386 13.03 1.20 15.90
CA SER A 386 12.08 2.15 16.50
C SER A 386 11.58 3.21 15.48
N PRO A 387 10.46 3.90 15.74
CA PRO A 387 9.94 4.95 14.84
C PRO A 387 10.97 6.03 14.47
N ILE A 388 11.84 6.38 15.41
CA ILE A 388 12.93 7.35 15.19
C ILE A 388 14.06 6.71 14.40
N GLN A 389 14.43 5.47 14.72
CA GLN A 389 15.41 4.68 13.98
C GLN A 389 15.03 4.57 12.49
N PHE A 390 13.77 4.30 12.21
CA PHE A 390 13.22 4.28 10.85
C PHE A 390 13.47 5.62 10.13
N THR A 391 13.19 6.75 10.81
CA THR A 391 13.37 8.08 10.22
C THR A 391 14.84 8.39 9.92
N ILE A 392 15.75 8.03 10.82
CA ILE A 392 17.20 8.16 10.64
C ILE A 392 17.66 7.31 9.44
N ASN A 393 17.23 6.05 9.38
CA ASN A 393 17.56 5.13 8.29
C ASN A 393 17.11 5.68 6.92
N ILE A 394 15.89 6.20 6.85
CA ILE A 394 15.37 6.82 5.63
C ILE A 394 16.21 8.04 5.24
N PHE A 395 16.55 8.91 6.20
CA PHE A 395 17.40 10.08 5.96
C PHE A 395 18.78 9.69 5.41
N LEU A 396 19.42 8.65 5.97
CA LEU A 396 20.71 8.15 5.51
C LEU A 396 20.64 7.61 4.07
N ILE A 397 19.60 6.83 3.75
CA ILE A 397 19.37 6.30 2.39
C ILE A 397 19.15 7.44 1.39
N ILE A 398 18.31 8.42 1.74
CA ILE A 398 18.05 9.60 0.90
C ILE A 398 19.36 10.38 0.66
N SER A 399 20.13 10.61 1.71
CA SER A 399 21.41 11.33 1.62
C SER A 399 22.37 10.62 0.68
N LEU A 400 22.53 9.30 0.83
CA LEU A 400 23.35 8.49 -0.06
C LEU A 400 22.89 8.63 -1.52
N MET A 401 21.60 8.44 -1.79
CA MET A 401 21.03 8.58 -3.15
C MET A 401 21.23 9.98 -3.73
N PHE A 402 21.12 11.02 -2.90
CA PHE A 402 21.36 12.40 -3.30
C PHE A 402 22.82 12.59 -3.76
N PHE A 403 23.80 12.10 -3.01
CA PHE A 403 25.21 12.24 -3.38
C PHE A 403 25.59 11.44 -4.63
N LEU A 404 25.03 10.24 -4.77
CA LEU A 404 25.32 9.33 -5.88
C LEU A 404 24.68 9.73 -7.20
N ASN A 405 23.40 10.13 -7.19
CA ASN A 405 22.72 10.51 -8.40
C ASN A 405 22.83 12.02 -8.63
N LYS A 406 23.48 12.43 -9.73
CA LYS A 406 23.70 13.84 -10.09
C LYS A 406 22.57 14.45 -10.92
N GLU A 407 21.59 13.67 -11.35
CA GLU A 407 20.48 14.15 -12.17
C GLU A 407 19.60 15.14 -11.39
N LYS A 408 19.45 16.36 -11.91
CA LYS A 408 18.74 17.46 -11.23
C LYS A 408 17.26 17.13 -10.98
N LEU A 409 16.59 16.53 -11.97
CA LEU A 409 15.17 16.16 -11.85
C LEU A 409 14.97 15.05 -10.81
N PHE A 410 15.84 14.03 -10.81
CA PHE A 410 15.82 12.99 -9.79
C PHE A 410 16.02 13.56 -8.38
N ARG A 411 17.02 14.44 -8.19
CA ARG A 411 17.28 15.09 -6.89
C ARG A 411 16.11 15.95 -6.41
N LYS A 412 15.44 16.66 -7.33
CA LYS A 412 14.21 17.42 -7.03
C LYS A 412 13.16 16.50 -6.43
N ASP A 413 12.82 15.44 -7.15
CA ASP A 413 11.82 14.46 -6.70
C ASP A 413 12.23 13.81 -5.37
N LEU A 414 13.50 13.41 -5.25
CA LEU A 414 14.05 12.78 -4.04
C LEU A 414 13.84 13.66 -2.80
N ILE A 415 14.17 14.95 -2.89
CA ILE A 415 14.03 15.87 -1.76
C ILE A 415 12.56 16.23 -1.53
N SER A 416 11.86 16.71 -2.57
CA SER A 416 10.51 17.27 -2.38
C SER A 416 9.52 16.23 -1.88
N ILE A 417 9.57 15.01 -2.42
CA ILE A 417 8.64 13.94 -2.03
C ILE A 417 8.93 13.47 -0.61
N ASN A 418 10.20 13.26 -0.25
CA ASN A 418 10.52 12.79 1.10
C ASN A 418 10.31 13.86 2.17
N LEU A 419 10.49 15.15 1.89
CA LEU A 419 10.11 16.21 2.82
C LEU A 419 8.61 16.18 3.13
N ILE A 420 7.76 16.01 2.11
CA ILE A 420 6.31 15.89 2.30
C ILE A 420 5.97 14.64 3.12
N LEU A 421 6.64 13.51 2.86
CA LEU A 421 6.43 12.26 3.60
C LEU A 421 6.90 12.33 5.06
N ILE A 422 8.03 13.02 5.35
CA ILE A 422 8.48 13.27 6.72
C ILE A 422 7.44 14.09 7.49
N LEU A 423 6.99 15.21 6.90
CA LEU A 423 5.98 16.06 7.53
C LEU A 423 4.66 15.30 7.73
N GLY A 424 4.23 14.52 6.73
CA GLY A 424 3.05 13.69 6.83
C GLY A 424 3.18 12.58 7.88
N TYR A 425 4.37 12.00 8.07
CA TYR A 425 4.63 11.00 9.10
C TYR A 425 4.54 11.59 10.52
N ILE A 426 5.06 12.81 10.73
CA ILE A 426 4.93 13.53 12.00
C ILE A 426 3.45 13.78 12.32
N VAL A 427 2.68 14.28 11.33
CA VAL A 427 1.23 14.49 11.48
C VAL A 427 0.51 13.16 11.75
N TYR A 428 0.93 12.08 11.11
CA TYR A 428 0.36 10.75 11.31
C TYR A 428 0.62 10.20 12.71
N LEU A 429 1.85 10.31 13.21
CA LEU A 429 2.22 9.94 14.59
C LEU A 429 1.36 10.71 15.61
N PHE A 430 1.19 12.01 15.41
CA PHE A 430 0.31 12.81 16.25
C PHE A 430 -1.15 12.32 16.19
N GLY A 431 -1.64 11.93 15.01
CA GLY A 431 -2.96 11.32 14.84
C GLY A 431 -3.12 9.98 15.57
N ILE A 432 -2.09 9.13 15.57
CA ILE A 432 -2.10 7.88 16.36
C ILE A 432 -2.11 8.20 17.86
N LEU A 433 -1.33 9.17 18.32
CA LEU A 433 -1.35 9.59 19.73
C LEU A 433 -2.74 10.05 20.18
N ILE A 434 -3.41 10.89 19.37
CA ILE A 434 -4.80 11.29 19.61
C ILE A 434 -5.73 10.06 19.66
N LEU A 435 -5.55 9.09 18.75
CA LEU A 435 -6.35 7.86 18.77
C LEU A 435 -6.22 7.12 20.11
N TYR A 436 -5.01 6.95 20.65
CA TYR A 436 -4.81 6.27 21.94
C TYR A 436 -5.33 7.07 23.13
N MET A 437 -5.19 8.39 23.10
CA MET A 437 -5.66 9.24 24.20
C MET A 437 -7.18 9.31 24.28
N PHE A 438 -7.90 9.24 23.16
CA PHE A 438 -9.33 9.56 23.13
C PHE A 438 -10.25 8.41 22.69
N ASN A 439 -9.74 7.48 21.88
CA ASN A 439 -10.58 6.50 21.21
C ASN A 439 -10.31 5.06 21.67
N VAL A 440 -9.16 4.81 22.31
CA VAL A 440 -8.77 3.51 22.88
C VAL A 440 -9.17 3.45 24.36
N GLY A 441 -9.60 2.27 24.84
CA GLY A 441 -10.04 2.08 26.22
C GLY A 441 -8.92 2.13 27.26
N HIS A 442 -9.27 2.30 28.54
CA HIS A 442 -8.31 2.49 29.64
C HIS A 442 -7.28 1.36 29.82
N TYR A 443 -7.56 0.15 29.33
CA TYR A 443 -6.65 -0.99 29.38
C TYR A 443 -5.66 -0.99 28.20
N GLU A 444 -6.19 -0.88 26.99
CA GLU A 444 -5.44 -0.97 25.73
C GLU A 444 -4.62 0.29 25.46
N GLY A 445 -5.12 1.44 25.91
CA GLY A 445 -4.58 2.78 25.65
C GLY A 445 -3.16 2.96 26.17
N PRO A 446 -2.93 2.78 27.48
CA PRO A 446 -1.60 2.92 28.07
C PRO A 446 -0.62 1.84 27.60
N ARG A 447 -1.13 0.70 27.12
CA ARG A 447 -0.30 -0.39 26.58
C ARG A 447 0.03 -0.22 25.11
N LEU A 448 -0.50 0.81 24.47
CA LEU A 448 -0.34 1.06 23.04
C LEU A 448 -0.66 -0.18 22.20
N GLU A 449 -1.75 -0.88 22.56
CA GLU A 449 -2.05 -2.17 21.95
C GLU A 449 -2.19 -2.05 20.42
N SER A 450 -1.51 -2.93 19.68
CA SER A 450 -1.42 -2.90 18.21
C SER A 450 -0.71 -1.68 17.61
N PHE A 451 0.04 -0.88 18.38
CA PHE A 451 0.76 0.29 17.87
C PHE A 451 1.67 -0.02 16.66
N PRO A 452 2.48 -1.10 16.65
CA PRO A 452 3.29 -1.46 15.49
C PRO A 452 2.46 -1.71 14.22
N ARG A 453 1.22 -2.23 14.36
CA ARG A 453 0.33 -2.45 13.21
C ARG A 453 -0.09 -1.13 12.59
N TYR A 454 -0.54 -0.18 13.39
CA TYR A 454 -0.96 1.14 12.90
C TYR A 454 0.21 1.92 12.31
N LEU A 455 1.33 1.99 13.03
CA LEU A 455 2.53 2.68 12.58
C LEU A 455 3.04 2.18 11.22
N SER A 456 3.07 0.84 11.06
CA SER A 456 3.63 0.21 9.87
C SER A 456 2.91 0.60 8.57
N ILE A 457 1.66 1.05 8.62
CA ILE A 457 0.89 1.44 7.42
C ILE A 457 1.61 2.57 6.68
N TYR A 458 1.99 3.63 7.41
CA TYR A 458 2.69 4.77 6.82
C TYR A 458 4.13 4.40 6.44
N GLN A 459 4.82 3.63 7.29
CA GLN A 459 6.20 3.21 7.05
C GLN A 459 6.33 2.35 5.79
N ILE A 460 5.41 1.40 5.56
CA ILE A 460 5.34 0.58 4.34
C ILE A 460 5.14 1.46 3.11
N GLY A 461 4.21 2.41 3.18
CA GLY A 461 3.97 3.31 2.05
C GLY A 461 5.20 4.15 1.71
N TRP A 462 5.86 4.71 2.72
CA TRP A 462 7.04 5.54 2.55
C TRP A 462 8.25 4.72 2.07
N ILE A 463 8.52 3.55 2.65
CA ILE A 463 9.66 2.73 2.23
C ILE A 463 9.50 2.25 0.78
N LEU A 464 8.27 1.96 0.31
CA LEU A 464 8.03 1.63 -1.10
C LEU A 464 8.39 2.79 -2.04
N VAL A 465 8.13 4.04 -1.64
CA VAL A 465 8.56 5.22 -2.39
C VAL A 465 10.08 5.32 -2.42
N VAL A 466 10.76 5.11 -1.29
CA VAL A 466 12.22 5.12 -1.20
C VAL A 466 12.84 4.00 -2.04
N VAL A 467 12.32 2.78 -1.96
CA VAL A 467 12.77 1.62 -2.78
C VAL A 467 12.57 1.90 -4.27
N ASN A 468 11.44 2.48 -4.67
CA ASN A 468 11.23 2.86 -6.07
C ASN A 468 12.27 3.88 -6.55
N LEU A 469 12.53 4.93 -5.76
CA LEU A 469 13.57 5.91 -6.08
C LEU A 469 14.96 5.27 -6.11
N PHE A 470 15.24 4.31 -5.22
CA PHE A 470 16.49 3.56 -5.20
C PHE A 470 16.67 2.74 -6.49
N ILE A 471 15.66 1.94 -6.88
CA ILE A 471 15.64 1.17 -8.14
C ILE A 471 15.81 2.10 -9.35
N ARG A 472 15.16 3.27 -9.36
CA ARG A 472 15.36 4.29 -10.40
C ARG A 472 16.80 4.80 -10.46
N SER A 473 17.42 5.04 -9.30
CA SER A 473 18.81 5.49 -9.24
C SER A 473 19.78 4.45 -9.83
N LEU A 474 19.55 3.17 -9.54
CA LEU A 474 20.34 2.05 -10.08
C LEU A 474 20.23 1.90 -11.60
N ASN A 475 19.07 2.24 -12.17
CA ASN A 475 18.86 2.19 -13.62
C ASN A 475 19.43 3.41 -14.36
N GLY A 476 19.49 4.57 -13.70
CA GLY A 476 20.07 5.80 -14.26
C GLY A 476 21.60 5.81 -14.27
N VAL A 477 22.25 5.08 -13.36
CA VAL A 477 23.70 4.93 -13.34
C VAL A 477 24.08 3.69 -14.16
N LYS A 478 25.03 3.82 -15.11
CA LYS A 478 25.62 2.69 -15.86
C LYS A 478 26.45 1.79 -14.92
N LEU A 479 25.80 1.11 -13.98
CA LEU A 479 26.46 0.28 -12.98
C LEU A 479 26.66 -1.14 -13.52
N ARG A 480 27.91 -1.62 -13.45
CA ARG A 480 28.26 -3.03 -13.58
C ARG A 480 27.76 -3.80 -12.35
N TYR A 481 27.44 -5.08 -12.48
CA TYR A 481 26.90 -5.94 -11.42
C TYR A 481 27.68 -5.89 -10.09
N HIS A 482 29.02 -5.79 -10.16
CA HIS A 482 29.87 -5.63 -8.97
C HIS A 482 29.48 -4.41 -8.12
N ASN A 483 29.13 -3.28 -8.76
CA ASN A 483 28.84 -2.05 -8.04
C ASN A 483 27.47 -2.10 -7.34
N LEU A 484 26.50 -2.87 -7.85
CA LEU A 484 25.17 -3.02 -7.22
C LEU A 484 25.29 -3.67 -5.84
N PHE A 485 26.07 -4.75 -5.73
CA PHE A 485 26.38 -5.37 -4.44
C PHE A 485 27.14 -4.42 -3.53
N SER A 486 28.08 -3.64 -4.06
CA SER A 486 28.76 -2.60 -3.29
C SER A 486 27.79 -1.53 -2.76
N TYR A 487 26.77 -1.12 -3.53
CA TYR A 487 25.78 -0.15 -3.07
C TYR A 487 24.85 -0.71 -2.00
N ILE A 488 24.34 -1.92 -2.21
CA ILE A 488 23.49 -2.60 -1.21
C ILE A 488 24.30 -2.82 0.07
N PHE A 489 25.55 -3.25 -0.06
CA PHE A 489 26.48 -3.40 1.06
C PHE A 489 26.74 -2.08 1.78
N VAL A 490 27.02 -0.98 1.06
CA VAL A 490 27.20 0.35 1.67
C VAL A 490 25.94 0.83 2.39
N VAL A 491 24.75 0.59 1.82
CA VAL A 491 23.48 0.88 2.51
C VAL A 491 23.38 0.07 3.80
N LEU A 492 23.60 -1.25 3.74
CA LEU A 492 23.54 -2.13 4.91
C LEU A 492 24.58 -1.75 5.99
N VAL A 493 25.79 -1.36 5.58
CA VAL A 493 26.87 -0.90 6.46
C VAL A 493 26.55 0.46 7.10
N ILE A 494 26.05 1.44 6.31
CA ILE A 494 25.65 2.76 6.85
C ILE A 494 24.52 2.58 7.86
N LEU A 495 23.51 1.79 7.49
CA LEU A 495 22.42 1.48 8.40
C LEU A 495 23.02 0.86 9.68
N GLY A 496 23.90 -0.15 9.60
CA GLY A 496 24.37 -0.91 10.77
C GLY A 496 25.40 -0.26 11.66
N PHE A 497 26.25 0.61 11.12
CA PHE A 497 27.32 1.26 11.90
C PHE A 497 26.95 2.65 12.42
N VAL A 498 25.98 3.36 11.80
CA VAL A 498 25.65 4.73 12.20
C VAL A 498 24.42 4.78 13.10
N SER A 499 23.41 3.96 12.82
CA SER A 499 22.11 4.15 13.44
C SER A 499 21.93 3.36 14.74
N GLY A 500 22.39 2.10 14.79
CA GLY A 500 22.39 1.27 16.00
C GLY A 500 23.10 1.91 17.21
N PRO A 501 24.30 2.51 17.07
CA PRO A 501 24.98 3.16 18.18
C PRO A 501 24.28 4.42 18.73
N ILE A 502 23.57 5.18 17.89
CA ILE A 502 22.89 6.43 18.31
C ILE A 502 21.73 6.12 19.26
N ILE A 503 20.94 5.09 18.97
CA ILE A 503 19.81 4.71 19.82
C ILE A 503 20.28 3.94 21.04
N LYS A 504 21.28 3.06 20.89
CA LYS A 504 21.91 2.42 22.05
C LYS A 504 22.46 3.47 23.03
N TRP A 505 23.09 4.54 22.54
CA TRP A 505 23.56 5.64 23.39
C TRP A 505 22.42 6.36 24.12
N TYR A 506 21.30 6.65 23.45
CA TYR A 506 20.11 7.26 24.08
C TYR A 506 19.39 6.34 25.07
N ARG A 507 19.48 5.03 24.88
CA ARG A 507 18.89 4.06 25.82
C ARG A 507 19.75 3.86 27.07
N ASP A 508 21.07 3.89 26.87
CA ASP A 508 22.04 3.60 27.93
C ASP A 508 22.39 4.87 28.76
N ASN A 509 21.91 6.08 28.38
CA ASN A 509 22.11 7.37 29.08
C ASN A 509 20.81 8.17 29.12
#